data_AF-A0A399I2G1-F1
#
_entry.id   AF-A0A399I2G1-F1
#
_cell.length_a   1.000
_cell.length_b   1.000
_cell.length_c   1.000
_cell.angle_alpha   90.00
_cell.angle_beta   90.00
_cell.angle_gamma   90.00
#
_symmetry.space_group_name_H-M   'P 1'
#
loop_
_entity.id
_entity.type
_entity.pdbx_description
1 polymer ?
#
loop_
_entity_poly.entity_id
_entity_poly.type
_entity_poly.pdbx_seq_one_letter_code
_entity_poly.pdbx_strand_id
1 'polypeptide(L)'
;MKRIVFSVLLTFSLGIIAPLTICAAPSPAAKVAYQPLPKPGEKISLDANSYFIYGFEKPPKLGMAIMRVDIFNRNGKRDTSYVVKGDADMPSMRGAHGNGEGEYSLSAKGVYLKPIRLVMPGDWEVTLIFEKNGKVVFRGAYLFDL
;
A
#
# COMPACT_ATOMS: atom_id res chain seq x y z
N MET A 1 25.24 -75.73 -43.23
CA MET A 1 26.68 -75.43 -43.14
C MET A 1 26.87 -74.07 -42.45
N LYS A 2 27.66 -74.03 -41.37
CA LYS A 2 28.58 -72.96 -40.89
C LYS A 2 28.11 -71.48 -40.98
N ARG A 3 28.00 -70.82 -39.81
CA ARG A 3 28.87 -69.71 -39.32
C ARG A 3 28.24 -68.31 -39.62
N ILE A 4 28.29 -67.23 -38.83
CA ILE A 4 29.21 -66.70 -37.81
C ILE A 4 28.44 -65.65 -36.96
N VAL A 5 28.89 -65.52 -35.71
CA VAL A 5 28.57 -64.55 -34.65
C VAL A 5 29.05 -63.13 -35.01
N PHE A 6 28.33 -62.07 -34.63
CA PHE A 6 28.97 -60.80 -34.22
C PHE A 6 28.17 -60.10 -33.11
N SER A 7 28.78 -60.07 -31.94
CA SER A 7 28.42 -59.26 -30.78
C SER A 7 28.63 -57.78 -31.06
N VAL A 8 27.69 -56.93 -30.62
CA VAL A 8 28.00 -55.57 -30.17
C VAL A 8 27.19 -55.31 -28.90
N LEU A 9 27.87 -55.38 -27.75
CA LEU A 9 27.40 -54.85 -26.48
C LEU A 9 27.47 -53.32 -26.56
N LEU A 10 26.35 -52.64 -26.40
CA LEU A 10 26.30 -51.19 -26.16
C LEU A 10 25.99 -50.96 -24.68
N THR A 11 27.02 -50.66 -23.89
CA THR A 11 26.88 -50.31 -22.48
C THR A 11 26.32 -48.90 -22.33
N PHE A 12 25.09 -48.80 -21.83
CA PHE A 12 24.46 -47.55 -21.43
C PHE A 12 24.97 -47.14 -20.03
N SER A 13 25.78 -46.10 -19.97
CA SER A 13 26.24 -45.48 -18.72
C SER A 13 25.11 -44.64 -18.12
N LEU A 14 24.55 -45.07 -16.99
CA LEU A 14 23.60 -44.29 -16.18
C LEU A 14 24.37 -43.15 -15.49
N GLY A 15 24.17 -41.91 -15.95
CA GLY A 15 24.65 -40.70 -15.26
C GLY A 15 23.73 -40.32 -14.11
N ILE A 16 24.21 -40.44 -12.88
CA ILE A 16 23.54 -39.98 -11.66
C ILE A 16 23.68 -38.46 -11.58
N ILE A 17 22.58 -37.72 -11.74
CA ILE A 17 22.54 -36.27 -11.52
C ILE A 17 22.14 -36.02 -10.06
N ALA A 18 23.08 -35.47 -9.28
CA ALA A 18 22.80 -35.00 -7.93
C ALA A 18 21.95 -33.72 -7.96
N PRO A 19 20.91 -33.57 -7.10
CA PRO A 19 20.11 -32.36 -7.06
C PRO A 19 20.90 -31.22 -6.38
N LEU A 20 21.14 -30.15 -7.13
CA LEU A 20 21.59 -28.87 -6.60
C LEU A 20 20.45 -28.24 -5.79
N THR A 21 20.60 -28.21 -4.46
CA THR A 21 19.75 -27.46 -3.56
C THR A 21 19.98 -25.96 -3.81
N ILE A 22 19.03 -25.31 -4.48
CA ILE A 22 19.03 -23.86 -4.68
C ILE A 22 18.62 -23.22 -3.34
N CYS A 23 19.58 -22.63 -2.64
CA CYS A 23 19.28 -21.67 -1.58
C CYS A 23 18.61 -20.45 -2.22
N ALA A 24 17.31 -20.30 -2.04
CA ALA A 24 16.58 -19.11 -2.42
C ALA A 24 17.09 -17.93 -1.59
N ALA A 25 17.73 -16.97 -2.24
CA ALA A 25 18.11 -15.71 -1.61
C ALA A 25 16.84 -14.94 -1.17
N PRO A 26 16.88 -14.23 -0.02
CA PRO A 26 15.75 -13.41 0.41
C PRO A 26 15.48 -12.32 -0.64
N SER A 27 14.25 -12.32 -1.15
CA SER A 27 13.80 -11.32 -2.12
C SER A 27 13.81 -9.93 -1.48
N PRO A 28 14.37 -8.89 -2.12
CA PRO A 28 14.32 -7.53 -1.58
C PRO A 28 12.86 -7.11 -1.42
N ALA A 29 12.50 -6.67 -0.21
CA ALA A 29 11.15 -6.25 0.13
C ALA A 29 10.64 -5.23 -0.89
N ALA A 30 9.57 -5.58 -1.62
CA ALA A 30 8.98 -4.71 -2.62
C ALA A 30 8.57 -3.38 -1.98
N LYS A 31 9.07 -2.26 -2.54
CA LYS A 31 8.70 -0.92 -2.10
C LYS A 31 7.19 -0.75 -2.28
N VAL A 32 6.46 -0.65 -1.18
CA VAL A 32 5.00 -0.51 -1.20
C VAL A 32 4.63 0.78 -1.93
N ALA A 33 3.96 0.66 -3.08
CA ALA A 33 3.60 1.80 -3.92
C ALA A 33 2.34 2.50 -3.40
N TYR A 34 2.38 3.83 -3.39
CA TYR A 34 1.24 4.71 -3.11
C TYR A 34 0.82 5.41 -4.40
N GLN A 35 -0.49 5.45 -4.66
CA GLN A 35 -1.01 6.20 -5.81
C GLN A 35 -1.08 7.69 -5.45
N PRO A 36 -0.59 8.60 -6.32
CA PRO A 36 -0.79 10.03 -6.12
C PRO A 36 -2.28 10.35 -6.11
N LEU A 37 -2.71 11.06 -5.06
CA LEU A 37 -4.09 11.51 -4.92
C LEU A 37 -4.30 12.82 -5.69
N PRO A 38 -5.44 12.98 -6.38
CA PRO A 38 -5.83 14.26 -6.97
C PRO A 38 -6.14 15.28 -5.86
N LYS A 39 -6.47 16.52 -6.20
CA LYS A 39 -6.73 17.56 -5.18
C LYS A 39 -7.82 17.13 -4.16
N PRO A 40 -7.73 17.60 -2.90
CA PRO A 40 -8.76 17.37 -1.89
C PRO A 40 -10.16 17.79 -2.36
N GLY A 41 -11.17 17.07 -1.89
CA GLY A 41 -12.58 17.30 -2.24
C GLY A 41 -13.06 16.54 -3.49
N GLU A 42 -12.17 15.91 -4.25
CA GLU A 42 -12.56 15.06 -5.39
C GLU A 42 -13.02 13.67 -4.95
N LYS A 43 -13.88 13.04 -5.77
CA LYS A 43 -14.31 11.66 -5.59
C LYS A 43 -13.27 10.72 -6.19
N ILE A 44 -12.73 9.83 -5.37
CA ILE A 44 -11.70 8.88 -5.77
C ILE A 44 -12.25 7.47 -5.57
N SER A 45 -12.23 6.67 -6.64
CA SER A 45 -12.66 5.28 -6.59
C SER A 45 -11.79 4.50 -5.61
N LEU A 46 -12.43 3.85 -4.65
CA LEU A 46 -11.76 3.01 -3.67
C LEU A 46 -11.77 1.54 -4.11
N ASP A 47 -12.91 1.10 -4.63
CA ASP A 47 -13.14 -0.20 -5.25
C ASP A 47 -14.33 -0.12 -6.22
N ALA A 48 -14.85 -1.26 -6.69
CA ALA A 48 -15.97 -1.31 -7.63
C ALA A 48 -17.28 -0.70 -7.09
N ASN A 49 -17.44 -0.61 -5.77
CA ASN A 49 -18.69 -0.24 -5.12
C ASN A 49 -18.57 0.95 -4.18
N SER A 50 -17.37 1.49 -3.99
CA SER A 50 -17.12 2.57 -3.04
C SER A 50 -16.16 3.61 -3.58
N TYR A 51 -16.33 4.84 -3.10
CA TYR A 51 -15.41 5.95 -3.34
C TYR A 51 -15.16 6.68 -2.03
N PHE A 52 -14.07 7.44 -1.98
CA PHE A 52 -13.78 8.33 -0.88
C PHE A 52 -13.57 9.77 -1.35
N ILE A 53 -13.74 10.68 -0.42
CA ILE A 53 -13.34 12.08 -0.52
C ILE A 53 -12.45 12.34 0.69
N TYR A 54 -11.40 13.14 0.51
CA TYR A 54 -10.51 13.52 1.59
C TYR A 54 -10.18 15.00 1.55
N GLY A 55 -9.65 15.49 2.67
CA GLY A 55 -9.09 16.84 2.77
C GLY A 55 -8.93 17.28 4.21
N PHE A 56 -8.25 18.41 4.42
CA PHE A 56 -8.21 19.03 5.74
C PHE A 56 -9.53 19.71 6.05
N GLU A 57 -10.00 19.63 7.31
CA GLU A 57 -11.23 20.30 7.76
C GLU A 57 -11.15 21.83 7.58
N LYS A 58 -9.94 22.38 7.76
CA LYS A 58 -9.57 23.77 7.48
C LYS A 58 -8.25 23.77 6.70
N PRO A 59 -7.95 24.80 5.90
CA PRO A 59 -6.64 24.91 5.26
C PRO A 59 -5.52 24.68 6.29
N PRO A 60 -4.59 23.74 6.05
CA PRO A 60 -3.57 23.39 7.01
C PRO A 60 -2.65 24.59 7.27
N LYS A 61 -2.16 24.69 8.50
CA LYS A 61 -1.17 25.67 8.96
C LYS A 61 -0.22 24.97 9.92
N LEU A 62 0.91 25.60 10.24
CA LEU A 62 1.79 25.13 11.32
C LEU A 62 0.99 24.89 12.61
N GLY A 63 1.27 23.76 13.26
CA GLY A 63 0.52 23.28 14.42
C GLY A 63 -0.37 22.09 14.07
N MET A 64 -1.56 22.05 14.66
CA MET A 64 -2.50 20.94 14.48
C MET A 64 -3.44 21.19 13.31
N ALA A 65 -3.44 20.27 12.34
CA ALA A 65 -4.44 20.17 11.29
C ALA A 65 -5.23 18.86 11.45
N ILE A 66 -6.48 18.82 10.97
CA ILE A 66 -7.30 17.61 11.02
C ILE A 66 -7.51 17.12 9.60
N MET A 67 -6.93 15.96 9.26
CA MET A 67 -7.25 15.26 8.03
C MET A 67 -8.58 14.53 8.20
N ARG A 68 -9.46 14.73 7.23
CA ARG A 68 -10.80 14.18 7.16
C ARG A 68 -10.89 13.25 5.96
N VAL A 69 -11.47 12.07 6.17
CA VAL A 69 -11.77 11.10 5.11
C VAL A 69 -13.24 10.67 5.21
N ASP A 70 -13.91 10.72 4.07
CA ASP A 70 -15.32 10.47 3.89
C ASP A 70 -15.48 9.33 2.89
N ILE A 71 -15.95 8.16 3.34
CA ILE A 71 -16.15 7.00 2.46
C ILE A 71 -17.64 6.80 2.20
N PHE A 72 -17.97 6.53 0.94
CA PHE A 72 -19.33 6.32 0.48
C PHE A 72 -19.42 5.06 -0.38
N ASN A 73 -20.55 4.37 -0.27
CA ASN A 73 -20.91 3.34 -1.23
C ASN A 73 -21.45 3.95 -2.53
N ARG A 74 -21.73 3.10 -3.52
CA ARG A 74 -22.27 3.47 -4.83
C ARG A 74 -23.59 4.24 -4.77
N ASN A 75 -24.37 4.07 -3.70
CA ASN A 75 -25.63 4.78 -3.49
C ASN A 75 -25.43 6.14 -2.80
N GLY A 76 -24.19 6.56 -2.55
CA GLY A 76 -23.86 7.82 -1.87
C GLY A 76 -24.12 7.79 -0.36
N LYS A 77 -24.40 6.61 0.23
CA LYS A 77 -24.51 6.48 1.69
C LYS A 77 -23.12 6.26 2.28
N ARG A 78 -22.93 6.73 3.52
CA ARG A 78 -21.70 6.49 4.28
C ARG A 78 -21.39 5.00 4.37
N ASP A 79 -20.15 4.64 4.09
CA ASP A 79 -19.63 3.30 4.32
C ASP A 79 -18.56 3.36 5.40
N THR A 80 -18.87 2.80 6.57
CA THR A 80 -17.98 2.74 7.73
C THR A 80 -17.34 1.36 7.92
N SER A 81 -17.44 0.48 6.92
CA SER A 81 -16.88 -0.88 6.96
C SER A 81 -15.37 -0.95 6.74
N TYR A 82 -14.71 0.19 6.50
CA TYR A 82 -13.27 0.27 6.31
C TYR A 82 -12.55 0.62 7.60
N VAL A 83 -11.30 0.16 7.70
CA VAL A 83 -10.30 0.75 8.58
C VAL A 83 -9.45 1.70 7.72
N VAL A 84 -9.24 2.92 8.21
CA VAL A 84 -8.43 3.93 7.53
C VAL A 84 -7.20 4.19 8.39
N LYS A 85 -6.02 4.04 7.79
CA LYS A 85 -4.73 4.31 8.42
C LYS A 85 -3.96 5.31 7.58
N GLY A 86 -2.88 5.83 8.14
CA GLY A 86 -2.01 6.72 7.40
C GLY A 86 -0.97 7.36 8.29
N ASP A 87 -0.07 8.11 7.67
CA ASP A 87 0.91 8.96 8.34
C ASP A 87 0.99 10.30 7.60
N ALA A 88 1.65 11.27 8.20
CA ALA A 88 2.00 12.53 7.59
C ALA A 88 3.44 12.88 7.94
N ASP A 89 4.26 13.11 6.91
CA ASP A 89 5.69 13.37 7.05
C ASP A 89 6.21 14.21 5.89
N MET A 90 7.43 14.73 6.01
CA MET A 90 8.11 15.46 4.95
C MET A 90 8.89 14.46 4.06
N PRO A 91 8.59 14.34 2.74
CA PRO A 91 9.24 13.34 1.87
C PRO A 91 10.76 13.45 1.81
N SER A 92 11.30 14.65 1.91
CA SER A 92 12.75 14.93 1.90
C SER A 92 13.47 14.49 3.18
N MET A 93 12.73 14.31 4.28
CA MET A 93 13.25 13.98 5.62
C MET A 93 12.45 12.87 6.28
N ARG A 94 12.15 11.81 5.50
CA ARG A 94 11.27 10.73 5.95
C ARG A 94 11.77 10.08 7.24
N GLY A 95 10.89 9.98 8.23
CA GLY A 95 11.13 9.46 9.58
C GLY A 95 11.51 10.53 10.60
N ALA A 96 11.84 11.76 10.20
CA ALA A 96 12.27 12.81 11.14
C ALA A 96 11.12 13.65 11.69
N HIS A 97 10.04 13.83 10.91
CA HIS A 97 8.88 14.65 11.28
C HIS A 97 7.55 13.92 11.14
N GLY A 98 7.61 12.58 11.06
CA GLY A 98 6.45 11.72 10.95
C GLY A 98 5.52 11.86 12.15
N ASN A 99 4.23 11.81 11.87
CA ASN A 99 3.18 11.76 12.89
C ASN A 99 2.98 10.32 13.43
N GLY A 100 3.63 9.34 12.81
CA GLY A 100 3.46 7.93 13.06
C GLY A 100 2.28 7.36 12.27
N GLU A 101 2.50 6.22 11.62
CA GLU A 101 1.41 5.45 11.03
C GLU A 101 0.41 5.07 12.13
N GLY A 102 -0.85 5.38 11.90
CA GLY A 102 -1.90 5.13 12.87
C GLY A 102 -3.29 5.23 12.27
N GLU A 103 -4.26 4.64 12.96
CA GLU A 103 -5.64 4.60 12.52
C GLU A 103 -6.33 5.96 12.68
N TYR A 104 -7.24 6.26 11.76
CA TYR A 104 -8.13 7.40 11.84
C TYR A 104 -9.28 7.07 12.80
N SER A 105 -9.67 8.04 13.62
CA SER A 105 -10.81 7.90 14.52
C SER A 105 -12.13 8.06 13.75
N LEU A 106 -13.05 7.10 13.90
CA LEU A 106 -14.38 7.17 13.32
C LEU A 106 -15.31 8.02 14.20
N SER A 107 -15.86 9.10 13.65
CA SER A 107 -16.86 9.93 14.33
C SER A 107 -18.25 9.31 14.26
N ALA A 108 -19.15 9.76 15.15
CA ALA A 108 -20.58 9.37 15.14
C ALA A 108 -21.31 9.71 13.82
N LYS A 109 -20.75 10.62 13.00
CA LYS A 109 -21.30 10.99 11.68
C LYS A 109 -20.80 10.07 10.54
N GLY A 110 -20.00 9.04 10.85
CA GLY A 110 -19.42 8.14 9.85
C GLY A 110 -18.28 8.78 9.04
N VAL A 111 -17.54 9.70 9.67
CA VAL A 111 -16.39 10.40 9.07
C VAL A 111 -15.13 10.02 9.84
N TYR A 112 -14.06 9.70 9.12
CA TYR A 112 -12.76 9.33 9.67
C TYR A 112 -11.90 10.59 9.85
N LEU A 113 -11.29 10.74 11.02
CA LEU A 113 -10.54 11.93 11.41
C LEU A 113 -9.18 11.55 11.97
N LYS A 114 -8.11 12.22 11.51
CA LYS A 114 -6.77 12.09 12.07
C LYS A 114 -6.18 13.47 12.35
N PRO A 115 -5.83 13.78 13.61
CA PRO A 115 -4.97 14.91 13.91
C PRO A 115 -3.58 14.72 13.32
N ILE A 116 -3.07 15.74 12.66
CA ILE A 116 -1.73 15.82 12.07
C ILE A 116 -1.05 17.05 12.63
N ARG A 117 0.12 16.87 13.22
CA ARG A 117 1.00 17.93 13.67
C ARG A 117 1.98 18.28 12.55
N LEU A 118 1.86 19.50 12.06
CA LEU A 118 2.73 20.08 11.05
C LEU A 118 3.71 21.02 11.73
N VAL A 119 4.99 20.65 11.73
CA VAL A 119 6.01 21.30 12.57
C VAL A 119 6.88 22.30 11.84
N MET A 120 6.91 22.27 10.51
CA MET A 120 7.75 23.14 9.68
C MET A 120 7.09 23.40 8.32
N PRO A 121 7.39 24.55 7.67
CA PRO A 121 6.97 24.82 6.30
C PRO A 121 7.62 23.88 5.29
N GLY A 122 7.05 23.81 4.08
CA GLY A 122 7.56 23.05 2.95
C GLY A 122 6.70 21.85 2.57
N ASP A 123 7.28 20.91 1.82
CA ASP A 123 6.56 19.75 1.31
C ASP A 123 6.20 18.73 2.40
N TRP A 124 4.92 18.41 2.46
CA TRP A 124 4.35 17.37 3.30
C TRP A 124 3.60 16.34 2.46
N GLU A 125 3.70 15.08 2.85
CA GLU A 125 2.95 13.97 2.26
C GLU A 125 2.07 13.31 3.32
N VAL A 126 0.76 13.25 3.06
CA VAL A 126 -0.18 12.43 3.83
C VAL A 126 -0.43 11.13 3.09
N THR A 127 -0.11 10.01 3.74
CA THR A 127 -0.47 8.69 3.22
C THR A 127 -1.85 8.27 3.75
N LEU A 128 -2.63 7.62 2.91
CA LEU A 128 -3.93 7.04 3.23
C LEU A 128 -3.91 5.56 2.84
N ILE A 129 -4.17 4.68 3.80
CA ILE A 129 -4.25 3.24 3.62
C ILE A 129 -5.66 2.81 4.00
N PHE A 130 -6.33 2.12 3.09
CA PHE A 130 -7.68 1.64 3.30
C PHE A 130 -7.67 0.13 3.39
N GLU A 131 -8.25 -0.39 4.45
CA GLU A 131 -8.41 -1.81 4.70
C GLU A 131 -9.89 -2.19 4.75
N LYS A 132 -10.24 -3.32 4.14
CA LYS A 132 -11.56 -3.93 4.22
C LYS A 132 -11.39 -5.42 4.49
N ASN A 133 -12.10 -5.94 5.48
CA ASN A 133 -12.00 -7.34 5.90
C ASN A 133 -10.55 -7.80 6.16
N GLY A 134 -9.73 -6.94 6.79
CA GLY A 134 -8.32 -7.21 7.11
C GLY A 134 -7.35 -7.17 5.92
N LYS A 135 -7.80 -6.77 4.72
CA LYS A 135 -6.95 -6.63 3.53
C LYS A 135 -6.85 -5.18 3.09
N VAL A 136 -5.64 -4.73 2.80
CA VAL A 136 -5.42 -3.42 2.17
C VAL A 136 -6.00 -3.43 0.75
N VAL A 137 -6.96 -2.55 0.49
CA VAL A 137 -7.61 -2.41 -0.82
C VAL A 137 -7.09 -1.20 -1.60
N PHE A 138 -6.52 -0.21 -0.92
CA PHE A 138 -6.02 1.00 -1.57
C PHE A 138 -4.91 1.68 -0.74
N ARG A 139 -3.96 2.30 -1.44
CA ARG A 139 -2.90 3.14 -0.88
C ARG A 139 -2.78 4.42 -1.69
N GLY A 140 -2.99 5.56 -1.05
CA GLY A 140 -2.89 6.88 -1.64
C GLY A 140 -1.88 7.77 -0.93
N ALA A 141 -1.25 8.69 -1.65
CA ALA A 141 -0.40 9.73 -1.09
C ALA A 141 -0.82 11.10 -1.62
N TYR A 142 -1.01 12.06 -0.71
CA TYR A 142 -1.29 13.44 -1.03
C TYR A 142 -0.10 14.32 -0.67
N LEU A 143 0.57 14.86 -1.68
CA LEU A 143 1.66 15.81 -1.54
C LEU A 143 1.11 17.24 -1.58
N PHE A 144 1.55 18.08 -0.65
CA PHE A 144 1.20 19.50 -0.63
C PHE A 144 2.32 20.31 0.03
N ASP A 145 2.39 21.59 -0.32
CA ASP A 145 3.28 22.56 0.32
C ASP A 145 2.50 23.30 1.43
N LEU A 146 3.14 23.46 2.59
CA LEU A 146 2.60 24.13 3.77
C LEU A 146 3.26 25.49 4.01
#